data_AF-A0A2W2EVV7-F1
#
_entry.id   AF-A0A2W2EVV7-F1
#
_cell.length_a   1.000
_cell.length_b   1.000
_cell.length_c   1.000
_cell.angle_alpha   90.00
_cell.angle_beta   90.00
_cell.angle_gamma   90.00
#
_symmetry.space_group_name_H-M   'P 1'
#
loop_
_entity.id
_entity.type
_entity.pdbx_description
1 polymer ?
#
loop_
_entity_poly.entity_id
_entity_poly.type
_entity_poly.pdbx_seq_one_letter_code
_entity_poly.pdbx_strand_id
1 'polypeptide(L)'
;MSSNVHDTGPPRESRKSRGRAVRWGVPIAAVAVIAAAVGTGPVIAAVQGSPALPDRTAGQLLAEAARAARSGQFPPMSGTVLQTSSLGLPSMPAQSADPTSPLSLLTGAHEFKVWYGGADRQRVALLGRMSETNLIKNGDRLWLYESGGNKATRLKVDDSLLRGEERARKHPLGGRAMPSDLTPQALSAQLLDAIDEHTAVGVSNDVKVADRAAYQLTFAPKSPDSLVKEIRIAFDGENYVPLRFQIYAKDSIEPAFEAGYTSVTFTPPAPENFTFTPPAGAKVTQETIGEKDIERAEDHALRRLRHGDEKAGKDAKGPKDGEEAGPRVPGAGEVAVHGSAWTSVIVAPLRTSDLTEKPRDGAGSEVAGFGEAVLSAAKPVSGAWGNGRLIQTKLVTVLLTDDGRVLAGAVGPQALYEAAGRK
;
A
#
# COMPACT_ATOMS: atom_id res chain seq x y z
N MET A 1 77.44 13.99 -2.06
CA MET A 1 76.85 15.08 -1.26
C MET A 1 75.62 15.55 -2.01
N SER A 2 74.42 15.20 -1.54
CA SER A 2 73.64 15.98 -0.55
C SER A 2 72.82 17.05 -1.29
N SER A 3 71.67 16.73 -1.88
CA SER A 3 70.37 16.47 -1.22
C SER A 3 69.71 17.75 -0.69
N ASN A 4 68.91 18.41 -1.54
CA ASN A 4 67.92 19.38 -1.09
C ASN A 4 66.66 18.66 -0.59
N VAL A 5 66.10 19.15 0.51
CA VAL A 5 64.84 18.65 1.08
C VAL A 5 63.67 19.30 0.35
N HIS A 6 62.76 18.49 -0.21
CA HIS A 6 61.43 18.94 -0.60
C HIS A 6 60.42 18.50 0.47
N ASP A 7 59.65 19.46 0.97
CA ASP A 7 58.46 19.21 1.79
C ASP A 7 57.34 18.66 0.91
N THR A 8 56.78 17.51 1.29
CA THR A 8 55.66 16.84 0.60
C THR A 8 54.65 16.27 1.60
N GLY A 9 54.01 17.15 2.37
CA GLY A 9 52.82 16.81 3.14
C GLY A 9 51.74 16.15 2.26
N PRO A 10 51.16 15.00 2.67
CA PRO A 10 50.25 14.24 1.80
C PRO A 10 48.87 14.91 1.66
N PRO A 11 48.22 14.81 0.47
CA PRO A 11 46.90 15.39 0.26
C PRO A 11 45.83 14.67 1.08
N ARG A 12 44.99 15.45 1.78
CA ARG A 12 43.84 14.92 2.55
C ARG A 12 42.70 14.52 1.61
N GLU A 13 42.59 13.24 1.27
CA GLU A 13 41.40 12.71 0.59
C GLU A 13 40.15 12.90 1.47
N SER A 14 39.20 13.71 0.99
CA SER A 14 37.89 13.86 1.64
C SER A 14 37.00 12.65 1.35
N ARG A 15 37.20 11.57 2.11
CA ARG A 15 36.48 10.29 1.96
C ARG A 15 35.01 10.40 2.37
N LYS A 16 34.20 11.08 1.55
CA LYS A 16 32.74 11.19 1.70
C LYS A 16 32.12 9.78 1.62
N SER A 17 31.78 9.23 2.78
CA SER A 17 31.01 7.99 2.90
C SER A 17 29.61 8.21 2.32
N ARG A 18 29.43 7.87 1.03
CA ARG A 18 28.10 7.76 0.43
C ARG A 18 27.33 6.68 1.17
N GLY A 19 26.35 7.09 2.00
CA GLY A 19 25.42 6.18 2.66
C GLY A 19 24.79 5.25 1.62
N ARG A 20 25.01 3.94 1.79
CA ARG A 20 24.58 2.92 0.82
C ARG A 20 23.08 2.67 1.02
N ALA A 21 22.25 3.54 0.46
CA ALA A 21 20.79 3.45 0.54
C ALA A 21 20.33 2.04 0.15
N VAL A 22 19.86 1.28 1.14
CA VAL A 22 19.40 -0.10 0.96
C VAL A 22 18.11 -0.07 0.14
N ARG A 23 18.06 -0.90 -0.89
CA ARG A 23 16.93 -0.91 -1.84
C ARG A 23 15.77 -1.67 -1.19
N TRP A 24 14.62 -1.00 -1.08
CA TRP A 24 13.44 -1.57 -0.47
C TRP A 24 12.76 -2.62 -1.36
N GLY A 25 12.34 -3.71 -0.72
CA GLY A 25 11.43 -4.71 -1.28
C GLY A 25 10.48 -5.21 -0.18
N VAL A 26 9.37 -4.49 0.04
CA VAL A 26 8.24 -4.91 0.89
C VAL A 26 6.93 -4.55 0.17
N PRO A 27 5.96 -5.47 0.00
CA PRO A 27 4.95 -5.35 -1.06
C PRO A 27 3.69 -4.57 -0.65
N ILE A 28 3.82 -3.26 -0.40
CA ILE A 28 2.66 -2.35 -0.25
C ILE A 28 1.88 -2.18 -1.57
N ALA A 29 2.48 -2.55 -2.71
CA ALA A 29 1.84 -2.51 -4.03
C ALA A 29 0.63 -3.45 -4.19
N ALA A 30 0.43 -4.45 -3.32
CA ALA A 30 -0.55 -5.51 -3.51
C ALA A 30 -2.03 -5.04 -3.56
N VAL A 31 -2.38 -3.97 -2.83
CA VAL A 31 -3.76 -3.46 -2.77
C VAL A 31 -4.17 -2.75 -4.07
N ALA A 32 -3.22 -2.37 -4.93
CA ALA A 32 -3.47 -1.61 -6.15
C ALA A 32 -3.74 -2.45 -7.41
N VAL A 33 -3.78 -3.79 -7.31
CA VAL A 33 -3.69 -4.70 -8.49
C VAL A 33 -5.04 -5.26 -8.98
N ILE A 34 -6.16 -4.98 -8.28
CA ILE A 34 -7.48 -5.56 -8.63
C ILE A 34 -8.18 -4.81 -9.80
N ALA A 35 -7.53 -3.83 -10.43
CA ALA A 35 -7.95 -3.22 -11.69
C ALA A 35 -6.83 -3.23 -12.75
N ALA A 36 -7.16 -3.73 -13.94
CA ALA A 36 -6.34 -3.79 -15.18
C ALA A 36 -5.06 -4.68 -15.18
N ALA A 37 -5.17 -5.84 -15.85
CA ALA A 37 -4.08 -6.61 -16.51
C ALA A 37 -4.68 -7.30 -17.77
N VAL A 38 -3.90 -7.97 -18.68
CA VAL A 38 -4.34 -8.10 -20.11
C VAL A 38 -3.54 -9.01 -21.19
N GLY A 39 -3.63 -10.32 -21.60
CA GLY A 39 -4.62 -11.46 -21.53
C GLY A 39 -4.73 -12.60 -22.62
N THR A 40 -5.88 -12.72 -23.34
CA THR A 40 -6.59 -13.92 -23.94
C THR A 40 -5.78 -15.07 -24.58
N GLY A 41 -6.14 -16.32 -24.23
CA GLY A 41 -5.65 -17.57 -24.87
C GLY A 41 -6.74 -18.48 -25.50
N PRO A 42 -6.34 -19.58 -26.18
CA PRO A 42 -7.26 -20.55 -26.79
C PRO A 42 -7.89 -21.50 -25.75
N VAL A 43 -9.15 -21.88 -25.97
CA VAL A 43 -9.88 -22.80 -25.08
C VAL A 43 -9.30 -24.21 -25.13
N ILE A 44 -8.80 -24.71 -24.00
CA ILE A 44 -8.41 -26.11 -23.84
C ILE A 44 -9.58 -26.85 -23.18
N ALA A 45 -10.04 -27.95 -23.79
CA ALA A 45 -11.16 -28.73 -23.25
C ALA A 45 -10.81 -29.35 -21.89
N ALA A 46 -11.65 -29.11 -20.88
CA ALA A 46 -11.42 -29.58 -19.52
C ALA A 46 -11.50 -31.12 -19.44
N VAL A 47 -10.37 -31.77 -19.16
CA VAL A 47 -10.31 -33.20 -18.85
C VAL A 47 -10.80 -33.42 -17.41
N GLN A 48 -11.66 -34.42 -17.20
CA GLN A 48 -12.19 -34.78 -15.88
C GLN A 48 -11.10 -35.40 -15.00
N GLY A 49 -10.50 -34.59 -14.13
CA GLY A 49 -9.55 -34.97 -13.10
C GLY A 49 -9.25 -33.79 -12.18
N SER A 50 -8.51 -34.01 -11.08
CA SER A 50 -7.97 -32.91 -10.27
C SER A 50 -7.12 -32.01 -11.17
N PRO A 51 -7.40 -30.69 -11.26
CA PRO A 51 -6.87 -29.86 -12.34
C PRO A 51 -5.43 -29.42 -12.05
N ALA A 52 -4.48 -30.35 -12.18
CA ALA A 52 -3.06 -30.05 -12.24
C ALA A 52 -2.75 -29.34 -13.57
N LEU A 53 -2.64 -28.01 -13.51
CA LEU A 53 -2.13 -27.21 -14.62
C LEU A 53 -0.66 -27.57 -14.90
N PRO A 54 -0.16 -27.47 -16.14
CA PRO A 54 1.23 -27.83 -16.46
C PRO A 54 2.25 -27.08 -15.60
N ASP A 55 3.23 -27.78 -15.03
CA ASP A 55 4.18 -27.22 -14.05
C ASP A 55 4.84 -25.91 -14.52
N ARG A 56 4.94 -24.92 -13.63
CA ARG A 56 5.56 -23.61 -13.87
C ARG A 56 6.55 -23.25 -12.76
N THR A 57 7.66 -22.61 -13.13
CA THR A 57 8.50 -21.93 -12.14
C THR A 57 7.92 -20.57 -11.78
N ALA A 58 8.25 -20.04 -10.60
CA ALA A 58 7.77 -18.73 -10.17
C ALA A 58 8.15 -17.61 -11.15
N GLY A 59 9.36 -17.70 -11.73
CA GLY A 59 9.85 -16.73 -12.72
C GLY A 59 9.12 -16.82 -14.06
N GLN A 60 8.65 -18.00 -14.47
CA GLN A 60 7.78 -18.14 -15.64
C GLN A 60 6.41 -17.52 -15.36
N LEU A 61 5.78 -17.89 -14.25
CA LEU A 61 4.43 -17.45 -13.90
C LEU A 61 4.34 -15.93 -13.71
N LEU A 62 5.30 -15.32 -12.99
CA LEU A 62 5.45 -13.87 -12.89
C LEU A 62 5.62 -13.22 -14.26
N ALA A 63 6.37 -13.83 -15.17
CA ALA A 63 6.66 -13.26 -16.47
C ALA A 63 5.50 -13.40 -17.48
N GLU A 64 4.67 -14.44 -17.39
CA GLU A 64 3.42 -14.52 -18.16
C GLU A 64 2.37 -13.55 -17.61
N ALA A 65 2.20 -13.48 -16.27
CA ALA A 65 1.34 -12.48 -15.64
C ALA A 65 1.77 -11.04 -15.96
N ALA A 66 3.08 -10.76 -16.03
CA ALA A 66 3.61 -9.45 -16.42
C ALA A 66 3.59 -9.19 -17.94
N ARG A 67 3.61 -10.22 -18.80
CA ARG A 67 3.28 -10.07 -20.23
C ARG A 67 1.83 -9.65 -20.37
N ALA A 68 0.92 -10.41 -19.77
CA ALA A 68 -0.49 -10.10 -19.73
C ALA A 68 -0.70 -8.70 -19.13
N ALA A 69 -0.10 -8.31 -18.01
CA ALA A 69 -0.28 -6.94 -17.48
C ALA A 69 0.11 -5.82 -18.47
N ARG A 70 1.00 -6.09 -19.45
CA ARG A 70 1.48 -5.11 -20.43
C ARG A 70 0.77 -5.14 -21.79
N SER A 71 0.19 -6.26 -22.24
CA SER A 71 -0.11 -6.48 -23.68
C SER A 71 -1.52 -6.11 -24.18
N GLY A 72 -2.45 -5.69 -23.32
CA GLY A 72 -3.75 -5.12 -23.73
C GLY A 72 -4.91 -6.12 -24.03
N GLN A 73 -4.76 -7.41 -23.75
CA GLN A 73 -5.60 -8.53 -24.19
C GLN A 73 -6.56 -9.22 -23.17
N PHE A 74 -6.80 -8.84 -21.88
CA PHE A 74 -7.63 -9.66 -20.93
C PHE A 74 -8.97 -9.97 -21.57
N PRO A 75 -9.43 -11.24 -21.53
CA PRO A 75 -10.75 -11.53 -22.03
C PRO A 75 -11.68 -10.60 -21.29
N PRO A 76 -12.46 -9.77 -22.01
CA PRO A 76 -13.49 -8.95 -21.39
C PRO A 76 -14.27 -9.81 -20.40
N MET A 77 -14.35 -9.36 -19.14
CA MET A 77 -14.77 -10.20 -18.03
C MET A 77 -15.72 -9.48 -17.09
N SER A 78 -16.48 -10.25 -16.32
CA SER A 78 -17.24 -9.75 -15.18
C SER A 78 -17.16 -10.72 -14.01
N GLY A 79 -17.26 -10.21 -12.79
CA GLY A 79 -17.26 -11.07 -11.61
C GLY A 79 -17.58 -10.33 -10.32
N THR A 80 -17.81 -11.12 -9.28
CA THR A 80 -17.94 -10.64 -7.90
C THR A 80 -16.67 -10.98 -7.14
N VAL A 81 -16.06 -9.98 -6.49
CA VAL A 81 -14.92 -10.10 -5.60
C VAL A 81 -15.40 -9.88 -4.17
N LEU A 82 -15.11 -10.82 -3.28
CA LEU A 82 -15.25 -10.63 -1.84
C LEU A 82 -13.87 -10.27 -1.26
N GLN A 83 -13.84 -9.22 -0.45
CA GLN A 83 -12.68 -8.82 0.34
C GLN A 83 -13.02 -8.96 1.82
N THR A 84 -12.07 -9.46 2.62
CA THR A 84 -12.18 -9.60 4.07
C THR A 84 -10.90 -9.14 4.77
N SER A 85 -11.07 -8.45 5.90
CA SER A 85 -9.99 -7.87 6.72
C SER A 85 -10.17 -8.31 8.18
N SER A 86 -9.50 -9.39 8.55
CA SER A 86 -9.54 -10.06 9.85
C SER A 86 -8.33 -9.70 10.72
N LEU A 87 -7.94 -8.41 10.71
CA LEU A 87 -6.69 -7.92 11.30
C LEU A 87 -6.66 -7.92 12.85
N GLY A 88 -7.80 -8.10 13.52
CA GLY A 88 -7.91 -7.99 14.99
C GLY A 88 -8.01 -6.55 15.51
N LEU A 89 -8.30 -5.58 14.64
CA LEU A 89 -8.63 -4.20 15.01
C LEU A 89 -10.02 -4.11 15.69
N PRO A 90 -10.25 -3.12 16.57
CA PRO A 90 -11.59 -2.86 17.10
C PRO A 90 -12.57 -2.49 15.98
N SER A 91 -13.83 -2.88 16.12
CA SER A 91 -14.89 -2.50 15.18
C SER A 91 -15.22 -1.01 15.29
N MET A 92 -15.30 -0.32 14.15
CA MET A 92 -15.74 1.08 14.14
C MET A 92 -17.24 1.20 14.48
N PRO A 93 -17.67 2.25 15.21
CA PRO A 93 -19.09 2.52 15.43
C PRO A 93 -19.83 2.70 14.11
N ALA A 94 -20.88 1.90 13.89
CA ALA A 94 -21.64 1.85 12.63
C ALA A 94 -22.44 3.13 12.29
N GLN A 95 -22.26 4.21 13.05
CA GLN A 95 -22.87 5.53 12.88
C GLN A 95 -21.87 6.59 12.37
N SER A 96 -20.57 6.27 12.30
CA SER A 96 -19.49 7.21 11.94
C SER A 96 -18.59 6.71 10.80
N ALA A 97 -18.84 5.52 10.25
CA ALA A 97 -18.08 4.95 9.15
C ALA A 97 -18.74 5.25 7.80
N ASP A 98 -17.98 5.82 6.87
CA ASP A 98 -18.41 5.94 5.48
C ASP A 98 -18.10 4.60 4.78
N PRO A 99 -19.08 3.89 4.19
CA PRO A 99 -18.85 2.60 3.54
C PRO A 99 -17.96 2.69 2.29
N THR A 100 -17.63 3.89 1.83
CA THR A 100 -16.73 4.17 0.69
C THR A 100 -15.31 4.58 1.11
N SER A 101 -15.09 4.83 2.40
CA SER A 101 -13.81 5.30 2.94
C SER A 101 -12.69 4.27 2.76
N PRO A 102 -11.46 4.71 2.39
CA PRO A 102 -10.28 3.85 2.41
C PRO A 102 -10.01 3.20 3.77
N LEU A 103 -10.45 3.80 4.88
CA LEU A 103 -10.33 3.20 6.22
C LEU A 103 -11.35 2.08 6.45
N SER A 104 -12.60 2.23 5.99
CA SER A 104 -13.61 1.19 6.20
C SER A 104 -13.32 -0.07 5.37
N LEU A 105 -12.69 0.06 4.18
CA LEU A 105 -12.17 -1.08 3.40
C LEU A 105 -11.11 -1.92 4.16
N LEU A 106 -10.32 -1.29 5.03
CA LEU A 106 -9.34 -1.99 5.88
C LEU A 106 -9.98 -2.73 7.06
N THR A 107 -11.30 -2.66 7.25
CA THR A 107 -12.02 -3.27 8.37
C THR A 107 -13.27 -4.05 7.94
N GLY A 108 -13.39 -5.31 8.34
CA GLY A 108 -14.58 -6.12 8.03
C GLY A 108 -14.56 -6.73 6.63
N ALA A 109 -15.72 -6.81 5.97
CA ALA A 109 -15.87 -7.48 4.68
C ALA A 109 -16.69 -6.65 3.69
N HIS A 110 -16.27 -6.65 2.43
CA HIS A 110 -16.80 -5.81 1.35
C HIS A 110 -16.96 -6.61 0.07
N GLU A 111 -18.09 -6.43 -0.63
CA GLU A 111 -18.35 -7.05 -1.93
C GLU A 111 -18.20 -6.02 -3.06
N PHE A 112 -17.41 -6.37 -4.07
CA PHE A 112 -17.23 -5.58 -5.27
C PHE A 112 -17.73 -6.34 -6.49
N LYS A 113 -18.42 -5.66 -7.40
CA LYS A 113 -18.70 -6.17 -8.74
C LYS A 113 -17.77 -5.49 -9.73
N VAL A 114 -17.05 -6.30 -10.50
CA VAL A 114 -16.06 -5.86 -11.49
C VAL A 114 -16.59 -6.17 -12.88
N TRP A 115 -16.47 -5.21 -13.79
CA TRP A 115 -16.65 -5.40 -15.23
C TRP A 115 -15.47 -4.80 -15.97
N TYR A 116 -14.91 -5.57 -16.91
CA TYR A 116 -13.74 -5.21 -17.69
C TYR A 116 -14.02 -5.45 -19.18
N GLY A 117 -13.86 -4.41 -19.99
CA GLY A 117 -14.11 -4.41 -21.43
C GLY A 117 -12.93 -3.91 -22.26
N GLY A 118 -11.72 -3.93 -21.69
CA GLY A 118 -10.49 -3.35 -22.24
C GLY A 118 -9.98 -2.16 -21.42
N ALA A 119 -8.80 -1.64 -21.77
CA ALA A 119 -8.11 -0.58 -21.01
C ALA A 119 -8.97 0.68 -20.79
N ASP A 120 -9.87 0.98 -21.71
CA ASP A 120 -10.74 2.16 -21.68
C ASP A 120 -12.20 1.89 -21.28
N ARG A 121 -12.55 0.64 -20.94
CA ARG A 121 -13.91 0.28 -20.51
C ARG A 121 -13.81 -0.56 -19.24
N GLN A 122 -14.05 0.08 -18.10
CA GLN A 122 -13.90 -0.53 -16.78
C GLN A 122 -15.03 -0.05 -15.88
N ARG A 123 -15.58 -0.94 -15.04
CA ARG A 123 -16.46 -0.56 -13.94
C ARG A 123 -16.13 -1.37 -12.70
N VAL A 124 -16.04 -0.71 -11.55
CA VAL A 124 -16.02 -1.34 -10.24
C VAL A 124 -17.17 -0.75 -9.43
N ALA A 125 -18.04 -1.59 -8.88
CA ALA A 125 -19.12 -1.18 -7.98
C ALA A 125 -18.90 -1.83 -6.61
N LEU A 126 -18.60 -1.01 -5.60
CA LEU A 126 -18.60 -1.41 -4.19
C LEU A 126 -20.06 -1.44 -3.69
N LEU A 127 -20.48 -2.58 -3.15
CA LEU A 127 -21.84 -2.78 -2.65
C LEU A 127 -21.90 -2.55 -1.13
N GLY A 128 -22.66 -1.53 -0.74
CA GLY A 128 -23.10 -1.32 0.64
C GLY A 128 -24.49 -1.89 0.89
N ARG A 129 -24.92 -1.92 2.16
CA ARG A 129 -26.19 -2.55 2.58
C ARG A 129 -27.45 -1.92 1.96
N MET A 130 -27.41 -0.64 1.62
CA MET A 130 -28.53 0.12 1.04
C MET A 130 -28.07 1.16 0.01
N SER A 131 -26.85 1.01 -0.52
CA SER A 131 -26.16 1.99 -1.35
C SER A 131 -25.06 1.30 -2.15
N GLU A 132 -24.65 1.88 -3.27
CA GLU A 132 -23.53 1.41 -4.08
C GLU A 132 -22.63 2.60 -4.45
N THR A 133 -21.34 2.33 -4.62
CA THR A 133 -20.38 3.32 -5.12
C THR A 133 -19.67 2.77 -6.35
N ASN A 134 -19.85 3.46 -7.47
CA ASN A 134 -19.39 3.02 -8.78
C ASN A 134 -18.25 3.91 -9.26
N LEU A 135 -17.14 3.30 -9.63
CA LEU A 135 -16.12 3.91 -10.49
C LEU A 135 -16.33 3.38 -11.92
N ILE A 136 -16.61 4.25 -12.89
CA ILE A 136 -16.86 3.89 -14.29
C ILE A 136 -15.88 4.64 -15.22
N LYS A 137 -15.05 3.91 -15.97
CA LYS A 137 -14.24 4.43 -17.09
C LYS A 137 -14.86 4.02 -18.43
N ASN A 138 -15.05 4.98 -19.34
CA ASN A 138 -15.51 4.73 -20.70
C ASN A 138 -14.90 5.74 -21.69
N GLY A 139 -13.70 5.42 -22.17
CA GLY A 139 -12.83 6.33 -22.90
C GLY A 139 -12.06 7.25 -21.95
N ASP A 140 -12.03 8.54 -22.29
CA ASP A 140 -11.55 9.66 -21.49
C ASP A 140 -12.42 9.94 -20.24
N ARG A 141 -13.70 9.54 -20.29
CA ARG A 141 -14.66 9.80 -19.21
C ARG A 141 -14.46 8.82 -18.05
N LEU A 142 -14.04 9.35 -16.91
CA LEU A 142 -14.06 8.68 -15.61
C LEU A 142 -15.14 9.32 -14.71
N TRP A 143 -15.97 8.49 -14.09
CA TRP A 143 -17.01 8.91 -13.15
C TRP A 143 -16.90 8.13 -11.84
N LEU A 144 -17.03 8.83 -10.73
CA LEU A 144 -17.39 8.27 -9.43
C LEU A 144 -18.87 8.61 -9.16
N TYR A 145 -19.66 7.62 -8.76
CA TYR A 145 -21.06 7.81 -8.39
C TYR A 145 -21.39 7.12 -7.06
N GLU A 146 -21.82 7.90 -6.08
CA GLU A 146 -22.21 7.49 -4.73
C GLU A 146 -23.74 7.53 -4.62
N SER A 147 -24.41 6.37 -4.64
CA SER A 147 -25.88 6.37 -4.71
C SER A 147 -26.57 6.82 -3.42
N GLY A 148 -25.96 6.57 -2.25
CA GLY A 148 -26.52 6.97 -0.95
C GLY A 148 -26.64 8.49 -0.76
N GLY A 149 -25.79 9.27 -1.42
CA GLY A 149 -25.87 10.74 -1.46
C GLY A 149 -26.41 11.30 -2.79
N ASN A 150 -26.79 10.43 -3.73
CA ASN A 150 -27.07 10.74 -5.15
C ASN A 150 -26.03 11.73 -5.74
N LYS A 151 -24.74 11.46 -5.54
CA LYS A 151 -23.63 12.33 -5.93
C LYS A 151 -22.85 11.71 -7.09
N ALA A 152 -22.58 12.51 -8.13
CA ALA A 152 -21.83 12.09 -9.30
C ALA A 152 -20.64 13.03 -9.54
N THR A 153 -19.43 12.56 -9.32
CA THR A 153 -18.19 13.32 -9.59
C THR A 153 -17.60 12.86 -10.92
N ARG A 154 -17.53 13.76 -11.90
CA ARG A 154 -16.72 13.54 -13.12
C ARG A 154 -15.24 13.76 -12.77
N LEU A 155 -14.46 12.70 -12.82
CA LEU A 155 -13.03 12.74 -12.56
C LEU A 155 -12.28 13.03 -13.86
N LYS A 156 -11.42 14.04 -13.85
CA LYS A 156 -10.40 14.26 -14.88
C LYS A 156 -9.05 13.81 -14.35
N VAL A 157 -8.40 12.86 -15.01
CA VAL A 157 -6.99 12.55 -14.75
C VAL A 157 -6.15 13.57 -15.53
N ASP A 158 -5.20 14.22 -14.86
CA ASP A 158 -4.27 15.14 -15.52
C ASP A 158 -3.16 14.38 -16.27
N ASP A 159 -2.73 14.91 -17.42
CA ASP A 159 -1.67 14.32 -18.25
C ASP A 159 -0.34 14.11 -17.50
N SER A 160 -0.07 14.88 -16.43
CA SER A 160 1.08 14.67 -15.54
C SER A 160 1.09 13.27 -14.91
N LEU A 161 -0.08 12.78 -14.46
CA LEU A 161 -0.21 11.46 -13.83
C LEU A 161 -0.04 10.30 -14.82
N LEU A 162 -0.22 10.55 -16.12
CA LEU A 162 0.02 9.58 -17.19
C LEU A 162 1.51 9.46 -17.55
N ARG A 163 2.37 10.40 -17.12
CA ARG A 163 3.82 10.45 -17.42
C ARG A 163 4.66 9.87 -16.28
N GLY A 164 4.45 8.59 -15.97
CA GLY A 164 5.03 7.90 -14.80
C GLY A 164 6.57 7.85 -14.68
N GLU A 165 7.33 8.27 -15.70
CA GLU A 165 8.79 8.18 -15.72
C GLU A 165 9.52 9.13 -14.77
N GLU A 166 9.01 10.35 -14.55
CA GLU A 166 9.65 11.32 -13.66
C GLU A 166 9.39 11.04 -12.19
N ARG A 167 8.15 10.64 -11.83
CA ARG A 167 7.75 10.40 -10.44
C ARG A 167 8.59 9.29 -9.80
N ALA A 168 8.90 8.26 -10.58
CA ALA A 168 9.82 7.17 -10.28
C ALA A 168 11.27 7.59 -9.94
N ARG A 169 11.67 8.83 -10.22
CA ARG A 169 13.02 9.36 -9.96
C ARG A 169 13.06 10.32 -8.76
N LYS A 170 11.89 10.74 -8.24
CA LYS A 170 11.76 11.80 -7.23
C LYS A 170 11.22 11.32 -5.87
N HIS A 171 10.40 10.26 -5.82
CA HIS A 171 9.85 9.76 -4.55
C HIS A 171 10.75 8.72 -3.84
N PRO A 172 10.98 8.83 -2.51
CA PRO A 172 11.65 7.80 -1.72
C PRO A 172 10.78 6.56 -1.45
N LEU A 173 9.46 6.68 -1.59
CA LEU A 173 8.47 5.59 -1.45
C LEU A 173 7.88 5.14 -2.81
N GLY A 174 8.26 5.81 -3.90
CA GLY A 174 7.78 5.49 -5.23
C GLY A 174 8.53 4.28 -5.78
N GLY A 175 7.79 3.20 -6.08
CA GLY A 175 8.36 2.10 -6.85
C GLY A 175 8.95 2.62 -8.16
N ARG A 176 10.26 2.48 -8.33
CA ARG A 176 10.97 2.90 -9.55
C ARG A 176 10.26 2.29 -10.75
N ALA A 177 9.77 3.14 -11.67
CA ALA A 177 9.11 2.75 -12.91
C ALA A 177 9.87 1.59 -13.54
N MET A 178 9.15 0.47 -13.72
CA MET A 178 9.67 -0.72 -14.34
C MET A 178 10.24 -0.33 -15.71
N PRO A 179 11.54 -0.57 -15.98
CA PRO A 179 12.10 -0.23 -17.29
C PRO A 179 11.27 -0.89 -18.38
N SER A 180 10.70 -0.06 -19.27
CA SER A 180 9.97 -0.46 -20.47
C SER A 180 10.74 -1.51 -21.27
N ASP A 181 12.05 -1.32 -21.32
CA ASP A 181 13.01 -2.03 -22.15
C ASP A 181 13.40 -3.39 -21.56
N LEU A 182 13.08 -3.65 -20.28
CA LEU A 182 13.28 -4.98 -19.68
C LEU A 182 12.12 -5.91 -20.06
N THR A 183 12.47 -7.05 -20.65
CA THR A 183 11.52 -8.14 -20.90
C THR A 183 10.88 -8.60 -19.59
N PRO A 184 9.61 -9.06 -19.60
CA PRO A 184 8.97 -9.63 -18.41
C PRO A 184 9.76 -10.77 -17.77
N GLN A 185 10.52 -11.52 -18.56
CA GLN A 185 11.45 -12.57 -18.11
C GLN A 185 12.61 -11.99 -17.29
N ALA A 186 13.33 -11.00 -17.83
CA ALA A 186 14.45 -10.35 -17.14
C ALA A 186 13.98 -9.62 -15.87
N LEU A 187 12.81 -8.99 -15.91
CA LEU A 187 12.19 -8.37 -14.74
C LEU A 187 11.83 -9.39 -13.66
N SER A 188 11.23 -10.53 -14.03
CA SER A 188 10.82 -11.55 -13.07
C SER A 188 12.02 -12.24 -12.41
N ALA A 189 13.10 -12.46 -13.16
CA ALA A 189 14.37 -12.93 -12.60
C ALA A 189 14.93 -11.91 -11.59
N GLN A 190 15.09 -10.64 -11.98
CA GLN A 190 15.60 -9.59 -11.09
C GLN A 190 14.73 -9.38 -9.83
N LEU A 191 13.42 -9.57 -9.93
CA LEU A 191 12.51 -9.51 -8.76
C LEU A 191 12.75 -10.69 -7.81
N LEU A 192 12.89 -11.91 -8.33
CA LEU A 192 13.13 -13.11 -7.52
C LEU A 192 14.52 -13.07 -6.87
N ASP A 193 15.56 -12.73 -7.63
CA ASP A 193 16.93 -12.56 -7.13
C ASP A 193 17.01 -11.51 -6.01
N ALA A 194 16.21 -10.44 -6.11
CA ALA A 194 16.18 -9.35 -5.13
C ALA A 194 15.36 -9.67 -3.85
N ILE A 195 14.57 -10.75 -3.82
CA ILE A 195 13.79 -11.14 -2.64
C ILE A 195 14.21 -12.49 -2.02
N ASP A 196 14.91 -13.37 -2.75
CA ASP A 196 15.22 -14.72 -2.27
C ASP A 196 15.99 -14.69 -0.94
N GLU A 197 16.98 -13.80 -0.74
CA GLU A 197 17.77 -13.73 0.50
C GLU A 197 16.89 -13.70 1.77
N HIS A 198 15.68 -13.15 1.67
CA HIS A 198 14.75 -12.98 2.78
C HIS A 198 13.38 -13.66 2.58
N THR A 199 13.11 -14.28 1.43
CA THR A 199 11.77 -14.76 1.04
C THR A 199 11.86 -16.11 0.33
N ALA A 200 11.19 -17.13 0.86
CA ALA A 200 10.97 -18.38 0.14
C ALA A 200 9.82 -18.19 -0.85
N VAL A 201 10.03 -18.54 -2.12
CA VAL A 201 9.01 -18.41 -3.18
C VAL A 201 8.59 -19.80 -3.67
N GLY A 202 7.30 -20.09 -3.59
CA GLY A 202 6.69 -21.34 -4.04
C GLY A 202 5.67 -21.13 -5.15
N VAL A 203 5.40 -22.21 -5.89
CA VAL A 203 4.31 -22.31 -6.87
C VAL A 203 3.49 -23.56 -6.56
N SER A 204 2.17 -23.48 -6.66
CA SER A 204 1.31 -24.65 -6.87
C SER A 204 0.41 -24.46 -8.09
N ASN A 205 -0.09 -25.56 -8.63
CA ASN A 205 -0.77 -25.67 -9.93
C ASN A 205 -2.10 -26.42 -9.84
N ASP A 206 -2.62 -26.57 -8.62
CA ASP A 206 -3.69 -27.47 -8.20
C ASP A 206 -4.90 -26.73 -7.58
N VAL A 207 -4.80 -25.42 -7.37
CA VAL A 207 -5.84 -24.65 -6.67
C VAL A 207 -7.00 -24.25 -7.59
N LYS A 208 -8.18 -24.06 -6.97
CA LYS A 208 -9.38 -23.54 -7.61
C LYS A 208 -9.77 -22.18 -7.02
N VAL A 209 -10.20 -21.23 -7.86
CA VAL A 209 -10.77 -19.93 -7.47
C VAL A 209 -11.91 -19.59 -8.43
N ALA A 210 -13.08 -19.16 -7.92
CA ALA A 210 -14.26 -18.86 -8.73
C ALA A 210 -14.59 -19.96 -9.77
N ASP A 211 -14.55 -21.22 -9.34
CA ASP A 211 -14.69 -22.43 -10.16
C ASP A 211 -13.68 -22.64 -11.32
N ARG A 212 -12.61 -21.84 -11.38
CA ARG A 212 -11.53 -21.97 -12.37
C ARG A 212 -10.24 -22.50 -11.75
N ALA A 213 -9.51 -23.31 -12.52
CA ALA A 213 -8.18 -23.78 -12.14
C ALA A 213 -7.17 -22.63 -12.19
N ALA A 214 -6.29 -22.55 -11.20
CA ALA A 214 -5.37 -21.44 -11.05
C ALA A 214 -3.99 -21.90 -10.57
N TYR A 215 -2.95 -21.17 -10.96
CA TYR A 215 -1.62 -21.28 -10.34
C TYR A 215 -1.56 -20.39 -9.11
N GLN A 216 -0.91 -20.82 -8.03
CA GLN A 216 -0.72 -20.02 -6.82
C GLN A 216 0.76 -19.72 -6.58
N LEU A 217 1.16 -18.45 -6.69
CA LEU A 217 2.42 -17.97 -6.13
C LEU A 217 2.28 -17.84 -4.61
N THR A 218 3.30 -18.28 -3.88
CA THR A 218 3.39 -18.12 -2.43
C THR A 218 4.73 -17.45 -2.08
N PHE A 219 4.70 -16.43 -1.23
CA PHE A 219 5.87 -15.70 -0.75
C PHE A 219 5.90 -15.75 0.78
N ALA A 220 6.82 -16.52 1.36
CA ALA A 220 6.94 -16.71 2.81
C ALA A 220 8.24 -16.09 3.34
N PRO A 221 8.24 -15.32 4.45
CA PRO A 221 9.47 -14.80 5.04
C PRO A 221 10.41 -15.93 5.49
N LYS A 222 11.72 -15.78 5.23
CA LYS A 222 12.75 -16.71 5.74
C LYS A 222 13.13 -16.44 7.22
N SER A 223 12.78 -15.27 7.77
CA SER A 223 12.95 -14.95 9.20
C SER A 223 11.70 -15.36 10.02
N PRO A 224 11.87 -16.00 11.19
CA PRO A 224 10.77 -16.34 12.09
C PRO A 224 10.19 -15.14 12.87
N ASP A 225 10.82 -13.97 12.80
CA ASP A 225 10.45 -12.78 13.59
C ASP A 225 9.31 -11.98 12.96
N SER A 226 8.96 -12.30 11.70
CA SER A 226 7.83 -11.68 11.00
C SER A 226 6.49 -12.18 11.54
N LEU A 227 5.52 -11.26 11.64
CA LEU A 227 4.10 -11.56 11.87
C LEU A 227 3.40 -12.06 10.60
N VAL A 228 3.98 -11.84 9.41
CA VAL A 228 3.50 -12.42 8.16
C VAL A 228 3.99 -13.86 8.08
N LYS A 229 3.07 -14.80 7.83
CA LYS A 229 3.38 -16.19 7.53
C LYS A 229 3.75 -16.37 6.07
N GLU A 230 2.87 -15.86 5.21
CA GLU A 230 2.93 -16.02 3.77
C GLU A 230 1.94 -15.05 3.09
N ILE A 231 2.32 -14.55 1.92
CA ILE A 231 1.42 -13.92 0.96
C ILE A 231 1.14 -14.93 -0.14
N ARG A 232 -0.13 -15.08 -0.56
CA ARG A 232 -0.53 -15.94 -1.68
C ARG A 232 -1.22 -15.12 -2.76
N ILE A 233 -0.90 -15.42 -4.02
CA ILE A 233 -1.51 -14.80 -5.20
C ILE A 233 -1.88 -15.89 -6.20
N ALA A 234 -3.17 -16.09 -6.41
CA ALA A 234 -3.70 -17.04 -7.39
C ALA A 234 -3.93 -16.36 -8.74
N PHE A 235 -3.48 -16.98 -9.83
CA PHE A 235 -3.61 -16.51 -11.20
C PHE A 235 -4.35 -17.54 -12.03
N ASP A 236 -5.31 -17.09 -12.84
CA ASP A 236 -6.07 -17.93 -13.77
C ASP A 236 -5.17 -18.80 -14.66
N GLY A 237 -5.45 -20.10 -14.74
CA GLY A 237 -4.59 -21.07 -15.42
C GLY A 237 -4.48 -20.88 -16.93
N GLU A 238 -5.44 -20.19 -17.55
CA GLU A 238 -5.48 -19.92 -18.99
C GLU A 238 -5.00 -18.50 -19.33
N ASN A 239 -5.47 -17.48 -18.58
CA ASN A 239 -5.33 -16.07 -18.93
C ASN A 239 -4.40 -15.28 -17.98
N TYR A 240 -3.84 -15.92 -16.96
CA TYR A 240 -2.96 -15.32 -15.94
C TYR A 240 -3.56 -14.08 -15.22
N VAL A 241 -4.88 -14.07 -15.09
CA VAL A 241 -5.66 -13.05 -14.38
C VAL A 241 -5.51 -13.25 -12.87
N PRO A 242 -5.14 -12.23 -12.06
CA PRO A 242 -5.17 -12.35 -10.61
C PRO A 242 -6.59 -12.65 -10.11
N LEU A 243 -6.82 -13.86 -9.60
CA LEU A 243 -8.14 -14.32 -9.12
C LEU A 243 -8.30 -14.21 -7.60
N ARG A 244 -7.21 -14.30 -6.82
CA ARG A 244 -7.23 -14.12 -5.36
C ARG A 244 -5.89 -13.63 -4.84
N PHE A 245 -5.92 -12.70 -3.90
CA PHE A 245 -4.81 -12.25 -3.09
C PHE A 245 -5.11 -12.52 -1.61
N GLN A 246 -4.14 -13.07 -0.87
CA GLN A 246 -4.27 -13.38 0.56
C GLN A 246 -2.98 -13.03 1.32
N ILE A 247 -3.12 -12.55 2.56
CA ILE A 247 -2.01 -12.44 3.54
C ILE A 247 -2.39 -13.26 4.77
N TYR A 248 -1.56 -14.25 5.11
CA TYR A 248 -1.70 -15.03 6.34
C TYR A 248 -0.78 -14.48 7.42
N ALA A 249 -1.30 -14.42 8.65
CA ALA A 249 -0.50 -14.13 9.83
C ALA A 249 0.14 -15.40 10.38
N LYS A 250 1.31 -15.26 11.02
CA LYS A 250 2.16 -16.36 11.52
C LYS A 250 1.36 -17.45 12.24
N ASP A 251 0.52 -17.03 13.18
CA ASP A 251 -0.25 -17.90 14.07
C ASP A 251 -1.74 -18.01 13.65
N SER A 252 -2.03 -18.00 12.34
CA SER A 252 -3.40 -18.08 11.81
C SER A 252 -3.53 -19.05 10.63
N ILE A 253 -4.60 -19.87 10.68
CA ILE A 253 -5.02 -20.77 9.59
C ILE A 253 -5.93 -20.07 8.57
N GLU A 254 -6.54 -18.95 8.97
CA GLU A 254 -7.32 -18.06 8.12
C GLU A 254 -6.46 -16.88 7.63
N PRO A 255 -6.74 -16.31 6.45
CA PRO A 255 -6.10 -15.07 6.03
C PRO A 255 -6.46 -13.92 7.00
N ALA A 256 -5.47 -13.08 7.30
CA ALA A 256 -5.68 -11.82 7.99
C ALA A 256 -6.20 -10.72 7.03
N PHE A 257 -5.90 -10.86 5.75
CA PHE A 257 -6.53 -10.13 4.64
C PHE A 257 -6.73 -11.07 3.46
N GLU A 258 -7.91 -11.05 2.83
CA GLU A 258 -8.17 -11.69 1.53
C GLU A 258 -8.92 -10.71 0.62
N ALA A 259 -8.63 -10.76 -0.69
CA ALA A 259 -9.51 -10.25 -1.73
C ALA A 259 -9.49 -11.23 -2.91
N GLY A 260 -10.64 -11.82 -3.25
CA GLY A 260 -10.72 -12.85 -4.28
C GLY A 260 -12.09 -12.96 -4.95
N TYR A 261 -12.09 -13.40 -6.20
CA TYR A 261 -13.32 -13.64 -6.94
C TYR A 261 -14.10 -14.81 -6.32
N THR A 262 -15.36 -14.57 -5.99
CA THR A 262 -16.35 -15.60 -5.65
C THR A 262 -17.02 -16.15 -6.91
N SER A 263 -17.12 -15.33 -7.96
CA SER A 263 -17.52 -15.72 -9.31
C SER A 263 -16.79 -14.88 -10.35
N VAL A 264 -16.40 -15.47 -11.49
CA VAL A 264 -15.80 -14.74 -12.63
C VAL A 264 -16.20 -15.39 -13.95
N THR A 265 -16.53 -14.57 -14.93
CA THR A 265 -16.84 -14.98 -16.30
C THR A 265 -15.96 -14.21 -17.28
N PHE A 266 -15.26 -14.93 -18.15
CA PHE A 266 -14.43 -14.36 -19.22
C PHE A 266 -15.28 -14.17 -20.49
N THR A 267 -16.31 -13.34 -20.37
CA THR A 267 -17.29 -13.02 -21.43
C THR A 267 -17.50 -11.51 -21.53
N PRO A 268 -17.48 -10.91 -22.74
CA PRO A 268 -17.71 -9.49 -22.95
C PRO A 268 -18.93 -8.92 -22.22
N PRO A 269 -18.73 -8.01 -21.24
CA PRO A 269 -19.83 -7.29 -20.64
C PRO A 269 -20.56 -6.43 -21.67
N ALA A 270 -21.89 -6.40 -21.59
CA ALA A 270 -22.70 -5.56 -22.47
C ALA A 270 -22.25 -4.08 -22.36
N PRO A 271 -22.19 -3.30 -23.47
CA PRO A 271 -21.61 -1.95 -23.47
C PRO A 271 -22.24 -0.98 -22.45
N GLU A 272 -23.53 -1.19 -22.15
CA GLU A 272 -24.30 -0.48 -21.13
C GLU A 272 -23.68 -0.51 -19.72
N ASN A 273 -22.92 -1.56 -19.37
CA ASN A 273 -22.22 -1.65 -18.09
C ASN A 273 -21.18 -0.52 -17.91
N PHE A 274 -20.70 0.07 -19.02
CA PHE A 274 -19.72 1.15 -19.03
C PHE A 274 -20.35 2.52 -19.36
N THR A 275 -21.62 2.59 -19.76
CA THR A 275 -22.29 3.88 -20.00
C THR A 275 -22.88 4.41 -18.69
N PHE A 276 -22.37 5.56 -18.23
CA PHE A 276 -22.93 6.25 -17.07
C PHE A 276 -23.52 7.60 -17.46
N THR A 277 -24.74 7.83 -17.01
CA THR A 277 -25.45 9.12 -17.04
C THR A 277 -25.89 9.39 -15.59
N PRO A 278 -25.58 10.56 -15.00
CA PRO A 278 -26.05 10.90 -13.66
C PRO A 278 -27.58 10.77 -13.54
N PRO A 279 -28.11 10.09 -12.51
CA PRO A 279 -29.55 9.98 -12.30
C PRO A 279 -30.26 11.32 -12.11
N ALA A 280 -31.60 11.32 -12.23
CA ALA A 280 -32.41 12.50 -11.97
C ALA A 280 -32.15 13.04 -10.55
N GLY A 281 -31.96 14.35 -10.43
CA GLY A 281 -31.64 15.01 -9.17
C GLY A 281 -30.23 14.77 -8.62
N ALA A 282 -29.33 14.09 -9.35
CA ALA A 282 -27.98 13.84 -8.89
C ALA A 282 -27.17 15.13 -8.73
N LYS A 283 -26.44 15.25 -7.62
CA LYS A 283 -25.47 16.33 -7.39
C LYS A 283 -24.23 16.09 -8.26
N VAL A 284 -24.24 16.62 -9.47
CA VAL A 284 -23.11 16.55 -10.40
C VAL A 284 -22.01 17.52 -9.97
N THR A 285 -20.78 17.02 -9.89
CA THR A 285 -19.56 17.80 -9.64
C THR A 285 -18.47 17.37 -10.64
N GLN A 286 -17.38 18.14 -10.71
CA GLN A 286 -16.19 17.76 -11.46
C GLN A 286 -14.96 18.03 -10.61
N GLU A 287 -14.09 17.03 -10.50
CA GLU A 287 -12.81 17.12 -9.82
C GLU A 287 -11.71 16.76 -10.83
N THR A 288 -10.60 17.49 -10.79
CA THR A 288 -9.37 17.08 -11.47
C THR A 288 -8.49 16.41 -10.44
N ILE A 289 -7.96 15.24 -10.77
CA ILE A 289 -6.91 14.57 -10.01
C ILE A 289 -5.61 14.85 -10.78
N GLY A 290 -4.84 15.83 -10.31
CA GLY A 290 -3.53 16.15 -10.86
C GLY A 290 -2.37 15.77 -9.92
N GLU A 291 -1.14 15.85 -10.43
CA GLU A 291 0.08 15.68 -9.63
C GLU A 291 0.05 16.55 -8.37
N LYS A 292 -0.38 17.82 -8.50
CA LYS A 292 -0.52 18.80 -7.40
C LYS A 292 -1.51 18.39 -6.30
N ASP A 293 -2.50 17.56 -6.59
CA ASP A 293 -3.48 17.12 -5.60
C ASP A 293 -2.94 15.96 -4.76
N ILE A 294 -2.12 15.10 -5.39
CA ILE A 294 -1.37 14.05 -4.68
C ILE A 294 -0.19 14.66 -3.92
N GLU A 295 0.58 15.57 -4.54
CA GLU A 295 1.60 16.38 -3.87
C GLU A 295 0.98 17.09 -2.67
N ARG A 296 -0.19 17.73 -2.80
CA ARG A 296 -0.87 18.39 -1.67
C ARG A 296 -1.29 17.41 -0.57
N ALA A 297 -1.71 16.20 -0.89
CA ALA A 297 -2.03 15.17 0.10
C ALA A 297 -0.76 14.70 0.85
N GLU A 298 0.33 14.49 0.11
CA GLU A 298 1.64 14.10 0.63
C GLU A 298 2.26 15.24 1.46
N ASP A 299 2.22 16.49 0.99
CA ASP A 299 2.70 17.68 1.67
C ASP A 299 1.87 18.00 2.92
N HIS A 300 0.57 17.70 2.93
CA HIS A 300 -0.30 17.84 4.10
C HIS A 300 0.00 16.76 5.17
N ALA A 301 0.28 15.52 4.76
CA ALA A 301 0.77 14.48 5.67
C ALA A 301 2.17 14.82 6.21
N LEU A 302 3.10 15.22 5.34
CA LEU A 302 4.46 15.62 5.71
C LEU A 302 4.52 16.91 6.53
N ARG A 303 3.58 17.85 6.35
CA ARG A 303 3.43 19.04 7.21
C ARG A 303 2.89 18.69 8.59
N ARG A 304 1.96 17.74 8.72
CA ARG A 304 1.53 17.22 10.03
C ARG A 304 2.72 16.58 10.77
N LEU A 305 3.51 15.78 10.07
CA LEU A 305 4.78 15.19 10.58
C LEU A 305 5.90 16.22 10.86
N ARG A 306 5.72 17.51 10.54
CA ARG A 306 6.76 18.55 10.66
C ARG A 306 6.39 19.78 11.48
N HIS A 307 5.10 20.13 11.61
CA HIS A 307 4.66 21.30 12.38
C HIS A 307 4.57 21.01 13.88
N GLY A 308 5.71 20.64 14.46
CA GLY A 308 6.06 21.17 15.76
C GLY A 308 6.25 22.69 15.67
N ASP A 309 5.67 23.40 16.62
CA ASP A 309 6.19 24.65 17.15
C ASP A 309 6.23 25.88 16.21
N GLU A 310 5.04 26.38 15.80
CA GLU A 310 4.89 27.77 15.33
C GLU A 310 3.63 28.49 15.85
N LYS A 311 3.13 28.11 17.03
CA LYS A 311 2.01 28.80 17.73
C LYS A 311 2.23 29.02 19.23
N ALA A 312 3.38 29.59 19.57
CA ALA A 312 3.59 30.38 20.79
C ALA A 312 4.44 31.61 20.42
N GLY A 313 4.23 32.76 21.07
CA GLY A 313 5.08 33.94 20.85
C GLY A 313 4.60 34.99 19.84
N LYS A 314 3.30 35.30 19.83
CA LYS A 314 2.91 36.72 19.81
C LYS A 314 2.55 37.13 21.24
N ASP A 315 2.69 38.42 21.53
CA ASP A 315 2.47 39.04 22.84
C ASP A 315 3.50 38.70 23.93
N ALA A 316 4.80 38.88 23.62
CA ALA A 316 5.86 39.02 24.63
C ALA A 316 6.75 40.25 24.33
N LYS A 317 6.70 41.25 25.20
CA LYS A 317 7.52 42.48 25.12
C LYS A 317 8.86 42.23 25.82
N GLY A 318 9.92 42.02 25.05
CA GLY A 318 11.21 41.57 25.59
C GLY A 318 11.99 42.61 26.42
N PRO A 319 12.69 42.17 27.48
CA PRO A 319 13.91 42.83 27.97
C PRO A 319 15.13 42.40 27.13
N LYS A 320 16.30 42.96 27.43
CA LYS A 320 17.55 42.77 26.67
C LYS A 320 18.60 41.93 27.39
N ASP A 321 19.58 41.49 26.61
CA ASP A 321 20.99 41.23 26.95
C ASP A 321 21.31 40.17 28.04
N GLY A 322 21.63 38.96 27.57
CA GLY A 322 22.88 38.28 27.91
C GLY A 322 22.98 37.43 29.18
N GLU A 323 22.59 36.16 29.12
CA GLU A 323 23.29 35.07 29.85
C GLU A 323 23.14 33.72 29.12
N GLU A 324 23.84 32.68 29.60
CA GLU A 324 24.07 31.44 28.84
C GLU A 324 22.83 30.53 28.70
N ALA A 325 22.49 30.16 27.45
CA ALA A 325 21.47 29.18 27.16
C ALA A 325 22.07 27.78 27.00
N GLY A 326 21.63 26.84 27.84
CA GLY A 326 22.03 25.43 27.80
C GLY A 326 21.67 24.68 26.50
N PRO A 327 22.00 23.38 26.40
CA PRO A 327 21.98 22.65 25.13
C PRO A 327 20.58 22.59 24.51
N ARG A 328 20.44 23.21 23.33
CA ARG A 328 19.28 23.05 22.45
C ARG A 328 19.15 21.58 22.06
N VAL A 329 17.95 21.00 22.24
CA VAL A 329 17.59 19.71 21.66
C VAL A 329 17.53 19.85 20.12
N PRO A 330 18.33 19.13 19.32
CA PRO A 330 18.36 19.33 17.88
C PRO A 330 17.34 18.46 17.13
N GLY A 331 16.63 19.07 16.17
CA GLY A 331 16.08 18.39 14.99
C GLY A 331 14.69 17.76 15.13
N ALA A 332 13.79 18.15 14.22
CA ALA A 332 12.67 17.28 13.87
C ALA A 332 13.21 16.04 13.15
N GLY A 333 12.86 14.85 13.63
CA GLY A 333 13.51 13.60 13.24
C GLY A 333 13.38 13.24 11.76
N GLU A 334 14.48 12.76 11.16
CA GLU A 334 14.43 12.07 9.86
C GLU A 334 13.75 10.69 10.02
N VAL A 335 13.04 10.23 9.00
CA VAL A 335 12.37 8.92 9.04
C VAL A 335 13.43 7.82 8.95
N ALA A 336 13.65 7.13 10.06
CA ALA A 336 14.67 6.09 10.19
C ALA A 336 14.09 4.68 9.96
N VAL A 337 14.98 3.73 9.67
CA VAL A 337 14.63 2.34 9.37
C VAL A 337 15.64 1.42 10.05
N HIS A 338 15.15 0.37 10.72
CA HIS A 338 15.96 -0.65 11.38
C HIS A 338 15.49 -2.05 10.96
N GLY A 339 16.40 -3.03 10.84
CA GLY A 339 16.07 -4.35 10.28
C GLY A 339 16.14 -4.38 8.74
N SER A 340 15.66 -5.46 8.12
CA SER A 340 15.62 -5.60 6.65
C SER A 340 14.40 -6.40 6.17
N ALA A 341 13.88 -6.04 4.99
CA ALA A 341 12.69 -6.63 4.37
C ALA A 341 11.54 -6.92 5.37
N TRP A 342 11.25 -8.20 5.64
CA TRP A 342 10.16 -8.64 6.51
C TRP A 342 10.34 -8.30 7.99
N THR A 343 11.57 -7.94 8.43
CA THR A 343 11.87 -7.50 9.80
C THR A 343 12.08 -6.00 9.93
N SER A 344 11.85 -5.22 8.85
CA SER A 344 11.98 -3.77 8.88
C SER A 344 10.99 -3.11 9.86
N VAL A 345 11.52 -2.29 10.76
CA VAL A 345 10.81 -1.34 11.62
C VAL A 345 11.09 0.07 11.10
N ILE A 346 10.04 0.80 10.74
CA ILE A 346 10.08 2.22 10.40
C ILE A 346 9.95 3.03 11.69
N VAL A 347 10.71 4.12 11.82
CA VAL A 347 10.65 5.07 12.93
C VAL A 347 10.40 6.47 12.37
N ALA A 348 9.33 7.14 12.80
CA ALA A 348 8.97 8.49 12.35
C ALA A 348 8.53 9.37 13.53
N PRO A 349 8.77 10.69 13.50
CA PRO A 349 8.16 11.60 14.47
C PRO A 349 6.65 11.76 14.19
N LEU A 350 5.81 11.54 15.20
CA LEU A 350 4.36 11.81 15.15
C LEU A 350 3.85 11.98 16.58
N ARG A 351 3.12 13.06 16.87
CA ARG A 351 2.52 13.26 18.20
C ARG A 351 1.16 12.57 18.24
N THR A 352 0.77 12.01 19.39
CA THR A 352 -0.50 11.29 19.56
C THR A 352 -1.73 12.20 19.41
N SER A 353 -1.56 13.52 19.54
CA SER A 353 -2.52 14.56 19.16
C SER A 353 -2.93 14.50 17.69
N ASP A 354 -1.97 14.20 16.80
CA ASP A 354 -2.11 14.38 15.36
C ASP A 354 -3.04 13.32 14.75
N LEU A 355 -3.28 12.24 15.51
CA LEU A 355 -4.21 11.15 15.25
C LEU A 355 -5.65 11.42 15.73
N THR A 356 -5.86 12.44 16.57
CA THR A 356 -7.17 12.76 17.17
C THR A 356 -7.68 14.18 16.83
N GLU A 357 -6.85 15.03 16.23
CA GLU A 357 -7.29 16.32 15.69
C GLU A 357 -8.38 16.17 14.60
N LYS A 358 -9.61 16.55 14.94
CA LYS A 358 -10.73 16.67 14.00
C LYS A 358 -10.51 17.86 13.05
N PRO A 359 -10.41 17.66 11.71
CA PRO A 359 -10.29 18.77 10.76
C PRO A 359 -11.52 19.69 10.79
N ARG A 360 -11.31 20.99 10.59
CA ARG A 360 -12.37 22.02 10.66
C ARG A 360 -13.52 21.78 9.68
N ASP A 361 -13.23 21.14 8.56
CA ASP A 361 -14.16 20.95 7.43
C ASP A 361 -14.88 19.58 7.48
N GLY A 362 -14.86 18.88 8.62
CA GLY A 362 -15.63 17.66 8.89
C GLY A 362 -15.09 16.37 8.26
N ALA A 363 -14.44 16.47 7.08
CA ALA A 363 -13.98 15.34 6.24
C ALA A 363 -12.91 14.40 6.87
N GLY A 364 -12.53 14.58 8.13
CA GLY A 364 -11.66 13.68 8.89
C GLY A 364 -12.25 13.20 10.22
N SER A 365 -13.56 13.35 10.46
CA SER A 365 -14.18 12.91 11.71
C SER A 365 -14.14 11.39 11.89
N GLU A 366 -14.16 10.61 10.81
CA GLU A 366 -13.96 9.15 10.86
C GLU A 366 -12.51 8.82 11.25
N VAL A 367 -11.52 9.47 10.61
CA VAL A 367 -10.09 9.28 10.90
C VAL A 367 -9.78 9.53 12.39
N ALA A 368 -10.30 10.63 12.94
CA ALA A 368 -10.11 10.97 14.35
C ALA A 368 -10.82 9.98 15.29
N GLY A 369 -12.03 9.51 14.94
CA GLY A 369 -12.76 8.49 15.73
C GLY A 369 -12.10 7.12 15.70
N PHE A 370 -11.52 6.73 14.56
CA PHE A 370 -10.70 5.52 14.44
C PHE A 370 -9.41 5.66 15.26
N GLY A 371 -8.73 6.81 15.20
CA GLY A 371 -7.57 7.11 16.04
C GLY A 371 -7.88 7.02 17.53
N GLU A 372 -9.01 7.58 17.98
CA GLU A 372 -9.48 7.50 19.37
C GLU A 372 -9.79 6.05 19.81
N ALA A 373 -10.46 5.26 18.96
CA ALA A 373 -10.75 3.85 19.24
C ALA A 373 -9.47 3.00 19.31
N VAL A 374 -8.51 3.24 18.40
CA VAL A 374 -7.21 2.55 18.35
C VAL A 374 -6.33 2.92 19.54
N LEU A 375 -6.26 4.20 19.93
CA LEU A 375 -5.52 4.66 21.12
C LEU A 375 -6.14 4.16 22.43
N SER A 376 -7.45 3.89 22.44
CA SER A 376 -8.18 3.27 23.57
C SER A 376 -7.92 1.76 23.67
N ALA A 377 -7.71 1.07 22.53
CA ALA A 377 -7.32 -0.33 22.49
C ALA A 377 -5.80 -0.56 22.73
N ALA A 378 -4.99 0.50 22.67
CA ALA A 378 -3.55 0.43 22.82
C ALA A 378 -3.11 0.16 24.28
N LYS A 379 -2.24 -0.83 24.48
CA LYS A 379 -1.75 -1.25 25.80
C LYS A 379 -0.61 -0.33 26.28
N PRO A 380 -0.63 0.19 27.52
CA PRO A 380 0.52 0.91 28.06
C PRO A 380 1.72 -0.04 28.22
N VAL A 381 2.90 0.40 27.80
CA VAL A 381 4.15 -0.38 27.84
C VAL A 381 5.33 0.51 28.20
N SER A 382 6.38 -0.09 28.78
CA SER A 382 7.58 0.61 29.24
C SER A 382 8.84 -0.23 29.02
N GLY A 383 9.98 0.43 28.87
CA GLY A 383 11.29 -0.21 28.70
C GLY A 383 12.44 0.78 28.83
N ALA A 384 13.66 0.33 28.52
CA ALA A 384 14.86 1.17 28.58
C ALA A 384 14.84 2.38 27.61
N TRP A 385 13.92 2.37 26.64
CA TRP A 385 13.66 3.45 25.68
C TRP A 385 12.63 4.48 26.17
N GLY A 386 11.97 4.27 27.31
CA GLY A 386 10.92 5.14 27.85
C GLY A 386 9.58 4.44 28.07
N ASN A 387 8.50 5.21 28.01
CA ASN A 387 7.11 4.75 28.13
C ASN A 387 6.35 5.02 26.83
N GLY A 388 5.26 4.28 26.60
CA GLY A 388 4.41 4.48 25.43
C GLY A 388 3.20 3.55 25.39
N ARG A 389 2.58 3.47 24.20
CA ARG A 389 1.39 2.65 23.92
C ARG A 389 1.62 1.72 22.74
N LEU A 390 1.35 0.44 22.94
CA LEU A 390 1.48 -0.63 21.96
C LEU A 390 0.14 -1.00 21.36
N ILE A 391 0.05 -0.98 20.03
CA ILE A 391 -1.04 -1.54 19.23
C ILE A 391 -0.47 -2.77 18.50
N GLN A 392 -1.15 -3.91 18.58
CA GLN A 392 -0.74 -5.10 17.85
C GLN A 392 -1.94 -5.69 17.11
N THR A 393 -1.78 -5.84 15.79
CA THR A 393 -2.71 -6.54 14.90
C THR A 393 -2.16 -7.92 14.54
N LYS A 394 -2.91 -8.72 13.78
CA LYS A 394 -2.40 -10.00 13.24
C LYS A 394 -1.15 -9.85 12.35
N LEU A 395 -0.92 -8.69 11.71
CA LEU A 395 0.14 -8.51 10.70
C LEU A 395 1.18 -7.44 11.03
N VAL A 396 0.84 -6.46 11.87
CA VAL A 396 1.65 -5.27 12.15
C VAL A 396 1.57 -4.92 13.63
N THR A 397 2.73 -4.64 14.23
CA THR A 397 2.82 -3.98 15.54
C THR A 397 3.17 -2.51 15.35
N VAL A 398 2.56 -1.64 16.15
CA VAL A 398 2.85 -0.19 16.23
C VAL A 398 3.10 0.18 17.68
N LEU A 399 4.14 0.98 17.93
CA LEU A 399 4.49 1.55 19.23
C LEU A 399 4.49 3.07 19.10
N LEU A 400 3.63 3.74 19.85
CA LEU A 400 3.65 5.20 20.03
C LEU A 400 4.40 5.49 21.33
N THR A 401 5.55 6.16 21.27
CA THR A 401 6.33 6.51 22.45
C THR A 401 5.91 7.88 23.00
N ASP A 402 6.05 8.07 24.31
CA ASP A 402 5.75 9.35 24.96
C ASP A 402 6.76 10.46 24.57
N ASP A 403 7.90 10.10 23.96
CA ASP A 403 8.86 11.04 23.35
C ASP A 403 8.49 11.50 21.92
N GLY A 404 7.33 11.05 21.39
CA GLY A 404 6.78 11.52 20.11
C GLY A 404 7.31 10.79 18.88
N ARG A 405 7.88 9.59 19.04
CA ARG A 405 8.19 8.67 17.95
C ARG A 405 7.06 7.66 17.76
N VAL A 406 6.80 7.29 16.51
CA VAL A 406 6.01 6.12 16.15
C VAL A 406 6.92 5.12 15.47
N LEU A 407 6.93 3.90 16.00
CA LEU A 407 7.63 2.76 15.43
C LEU A 407 6.59 1.77 14.89
N ALA A 408 6.78 1.29 13.66
CA ALA A 408 5.84 0.35 13.03
C ALA A 408 6.59 -0.70 12.22
N GLY A 409 6.16 -1.97 12.30
CA GLY A 409 6.75 -3.06 11.54
C GLY A 409 5.93 -4.35 11.58
N ALA A 410 6.16 -5.22 10.61
CA ALA A 410 5.51 -6.53 10.50
C ALA A 410 6.18 -7.59 11.41
N VAL A 411 6.47 -7.22 12.66
CA VAL A 411 7.29 -7.97 13.63
C VAL A 411 6.69 -7.92 15.04
N GLY A 412 7.14 -8.82 15.91
CA GLY A 412 6.73 -8.83 17.32
C GLY A 412 7.19 -7.59 18.11
N PRO A 413 6.55 -7.27 19.27
CA PRO A 413 6.80 -6.04 20.02
C PRO A 413 8.26 -5.83 20.45
N GLN A 414 8.99 -6.91 20.73
CA GLN A 414 10.39 -6.87 21.15
C GLN A 414 11.30 -6.17 20.13
N ALA A 415 11.08 -6.41 18.83
CA ALA A 415 11.84 -5.75 17.77
C ALA A 415 11.57 -4.23 17.71
N LEU A 416 10.36 -3.78 18.06
CA LEU A 416 10.05 -2.35 18.20
C LEU A 416 10.70 -1.75 19.46
N TYR A 417 10.82 -2.49 20.57
CA TYR A 417 11.55 -2.03 21.76
C TYR A 417 13.06 -1.91 21.51
N GLU A 418 13.65 -2.85 20.78
CA GLU A 418 15.05 -2.81 20.36
C GLU A 418 15.34 -1.74 19.31
N ALA A 419 14.35 -1.39 18.48
CA ALA A 419 14.40 -0.24 17.59
C ALA A 419 14.29 1.08 18.39
N ALA A 420 13.34 1.19 19.32
CA ALA A 420 13.14 2.38 20.14
C ALA A 420 14.32 2.69 21.08
N GLY A 421 15.07 1.66 21.48
CA GLY A 421 16.31 1.79 22.28
C GLY A 421 17.54 2.26 21.49
N ARG A 422 17.47 2.35 20.16
CA ARG A 422 18.54 2.92 19.33
C ARG A 422 18.37 4.45 19.30
N LYS A 423 19.51 5.14 19.33
CA LYS A 423 19.64 6.60 19.24
C LYS A 423 20.32 6.98 17.93
#